data_AF-E4YXC2-F1
#
_entry.id   AF-E4YXC2-F1
#
_cell.length_a   1.000
_cell.length_b   1.000
_cell.length_c   1.000
_cell.angle_alpha   90.00
_cell.angle_beta   90.00
_cell.angle_gamma   90.00
#
_symmetry.space_group_name_H-M   'P 1'
#
loop_
_entity.id
_entity.type
_entity.pdbx_description
1 polymer ?
#
loop_
_entity_poly.entity_id
_entity_poly.type
_entity_poly.pdbx_seq_one_letter_code
_entity_poly.pdbx_strand_id
1 'polypeptide(L)'
;MKIDPLSMLSENDVLPATNLQECGDTIEVSQTTALKGMLIAGYIMLIVPFFPLVGAFLKRKESNHVWGSNIPGLCSLVAGCLYLSWYYKGIDPTDLDKIAMFNKIFKAFVALSLVVTLFGVLALIQLCFAFLANLCCSKFGSGDRLVGLCTFIFMLIVLAFLIAAPAAATGLGWKYAFGPCDYWLSALTIFDKTSIDW
;
A
#
# COMPACT_ATOMS: atom_id res chain seq x y z
N MET A 1 37.78 11.92 -35.17
CA MET A 1 36.36 11.54 -35.24
C MET A 1 35.58 12.56 -34.42
N LYS A 2 34.83 13.46 -35.08
CA LYS A 2 33.91 14.39 -34.39
C LYS A 2 32.61 13.61 -34.18
N ILE A 3 32.24 13.40 -32.92
CA ILE A 3 30.94 12.81 -32.57
C ILE A 3 29.98 13.99 -32.45
N ASP A 4 28.99 14.04 -33.34
CA ASP A 4 27.90 15.02 -33.25
C ASP A 4 27.02 14.66 -32.04
N PRO A 5 26.87 15.54 -31.04
CA PRO A 5 26.09 15.25 -29.84
C PRO A 5 24.57 15.19 -30.08
N LEU A 6 24.11 15.54 -31.29
CA LEU A 6 22.70 15.53 -31.67
C LEU A 6 22.19 14.16 -32.12
N SER A 7 23.05 13.20 -32.47
CA SER A 7 22.60 11.85 -32.84
C SER A 7 22.25 10.99 -31.62
N MET A 8 22.71 11.35 -30.42
CA MET A 8 22.37 10.65 -29.17
C MET A 8 21.02 11.07 -28.57
N LEU A 9 20.38 12.13 -29.09
CA LEU A 9 19.09 12.59 -28.60
C LEU A 9 17.90 12.06 -29.41
N SER A 10 18.13 11.39 -30.53
CA SER A 10 17.03 10.88 -31.38
C SER A 10 16.63 9.43 -31.10
N GLU A 11 17.42 8.67 -30.35
CA GLU A 11 17.21 7.22 -30.16
C GLU A 11 16.48 6.87 -28.85
N ASN A 12 16.20 7.86 -27.99
CA ASN A 12 15.49 7.66 -26.72
C ASN A 12 13.97 7.99 -26.76
N ASP A 13 13.44 8.46 -27.90
CA ASP A 13 12.02 8.82 -28.05
C ASP A 13 11.17 7.74 -28.74
N VAL A 14 11.73 6.54 -28.97
CA VAL A 14 10.91 5.38 -29.34
C VAL A 14 10.47 4.70 -28.06
N LEU A 15 9.31 5.11 -27.52
CA LEU A 15 8.54 4.32 -26.57
C LEU A 15 8.56 2.86 -27.06
N PRO A 16 9.13 1.90 -26.29
CA PRO A 16 9.20 0.52 -26.74
C PRO A 16 7.78 0.05 -27.04
N ALA A 17 7.50 -0.28 -28.30
CA ALA A 17 6.17 -0.75 -28.73
C ALA A 17 5.70 -1.97 -27.91
N THR A 18 6.64 -2.70 -27.30
CA THR A 18 6.42 -3.80 -26.36
C THR A 18 5.73 -3.38 -25.06
N ASN A 19 5.99 -2.18 -24.53
CA ASN A 19 5.39 -1.68 -23.28
C ASN A 19 3.92 -1.26 -23.46
N LEU A 20 3.58 -0.74 -24.65
CA LEU A 20 2.19 -0.43 -25.03
C LEU A 20 1.37 -1.70 -25.21
N GLN A 21 2.00 -2.77 -25.71
CA GLN A 21 1.36 -4.07 -25.91
C GLN A 21 1.10 -4.80 -24.57
N GLU A 22 1.98 -4.67 -23.57
CA GLU A 22 1.78 -5.22 -22.23
C GLU A 22 0.57 -4.56 -21.50
N CYS A 23 0.34 -3.26 -21.72
CA CYS A 23 -0.85 -2.57 -21.22
C CYS A 23 -2.11 -2.82 -22.10
N GLY A 24 -1.94 -3.25 -23.35
CA GLY A 24 -2.98 -3.28 -24.41
C GLY A 24 -3.53 -4.67 -24.79
N ASP A 25 -2.88 -5.78 -24.46
CA ASP A 25 -3.38 -7.13 -24.83
C ASP A 25 -4.09 -7.87 -23.67
N THR A 26 -4.18 -7.29 -22.47
CA THR A 26 -4.82 -7.88 -21.27
C THR A 26 -5.97 -7.04 -20.67
N ILE A 27 -6.54 -6.13 -21.47
CA ILE A 27 -7.15 -4.86 -21.05
C ILE A 27 -8.24 -4.98 -19.97
N GLU A 28 -9.34 -5.72 -20.15
CA GLU A 28 -10.47 -5.58 -19.22
C GLU A 28 -10.37 -6.45 -17.98
N VAL A 29 -9.98 -7.72 -18.13
CA VAL A 29 -9.97 -8.68 -17.01
C VAL A 29 -8.80 -8.40 -16.05
N SER A 30 -7.64 -7.96 -16.56
CA SER A 30 -6.46 -7.64 -15.73
C SER A 30 -6.65 -6.34 -14.94
N GLN A 31 -7.27 -5.32 -15.55
CA GLN A 31 -7.50 -4.02 -14.91
C GLN A 31 -8.59 -4.08 -13.85
N THR A 32 -9.72 -4.73 -14.15
CA THR A 32 -10.80 -4.91 -13.18
C THR A 32 -10.35 -5.76 -12.00
N THR A 33 -9.59 -6.83 -12.22
CA THR A 33 -9.00 -7.65 -11.14
C THR A 33 -8.03 -6.84 -10.29
N ALA A 34 -7.17 -6.01 -10.91
CA ALA A 34 -6.26 -5.15 -10.17
C ALA A 34 -7.02 -4.12 -9.32
N LEU A 35 -8.04 -3.46 -9.87
CA LEU A 35 -8.89 -2.53 -9.14
C LEU A 35 -9.65 -3.21 -7.99
N LYS A 36 -10.24 -4.39 -8.21
CA LYS A 36 -10.90 -5.17 -7.16
C LYS A 36 -9.91 -5.53 -6.04
N GLY A 37 -8.70 -5.99 -6.40
CA GLY A 37 -7.65 -6.32 -5.44
C GLY A 37 -7.21 -5.11 -4.61
N MET A 38 -7.02 -3.96 -5.26
CA MET A 38 -6.66 -2.71 -4.60
C MET A 38 -7.80 -2.17 -3.71
N LEU A 39 -9.07 -2.38 -4.08
CA LEU A 39 -10.23 -2.05 -3.26
C LEU A 39 -10.29 -2.88 -1.98
N ILE A 40 -10.12 -4.20 -2.09
CA ILE A 40 -10.03 -5.09 -0.93
C ILE A 40 -8.86 -4.66 -0.02
N ALA A 41 -7.69 -4.39 -0.62
CA ALA A 41 -6.53 -3.90 0.12
C ALA A 41 -6.82 -2.56 0.82
N GLY A 42 -7.50 -1.62 0.15
CA GLY A 42 -7.90 -0.35 0.72
C GLY A 42 -8.80 -0.49 1.96
N TYR A 43 -9.76 -1.42 1.94
CA TYR A 43 -10.60 -1.73 3.10
C TYR A 43 -9.80 -2.38 4.24
N ILE A 44 -8.89 -3.32 3.93
CA ILE A 44 -8.03 -3.95 4.94
C ILE A 44 -7.13 -2.89 5.60
N MET A 45 -6.54 -2.01 4.80
CA MET A 45 -5.71 -0.88 5.26
C MET A 45 -6.50 0.11 6.11
N LEU A 46 -7.82 0.21 5.92
CA LEU A 46 -8.69 1.04 6.74
C LEU A 46 -9.09 0.34 8.05
N ILE A 47 -9.44 -0.95 8.02
CA ILE A 47 -10.00 -1.66 9.18
C ILE A 47 -8.91 -2.18 10.13
N VAL A 48 -7.84 -2.79 9.59
CA VAL A 48 -6.84 -3.50 10.41
C VAL A 48 -6.10 -2.60 11.40
N PRO A 49 -5.73 -1.35 11.09
CA PRO A 49 -5.10 -0.44 12.06
C PRO A 49 -5.94 -0.13 13.30
N PHE A 50 -7.25 -0.37 13.30
CA PHE A 50 -8.08 -0.18 14.49
C PHE A 50 -7.79 -1.20 15.59
N PHE A 51 -7.43 -2.45 15.26
CA PHE A 51 -7.11 -3.46 16.27
C PHE A 51 -5.92 -3.08 17.18
N PRO A 52 -4.75 -2.67 16.64
CA PRO A 52 -3.64 -2.22 17.48
C PRO A 52 -3.94 -0.90 18.18
N LEU A 53 -4.71 0.02 17.57
CA LEU A 53 -5.13 1.27 18.24
C LEU A 53 -6.02 0.98 19.45
N VAL A 54 -7.06 0.16 19.30
CA VAL A 54 -7.95 -0.24 20.41
C VAL A 54 -7.16 -0.99 21.48
N GLY A 55 -6.28 -1.91 21.08
CA GLY A 55 -5.39 -2.61 22.02
C GLY A 55 -4.51 -1.65 22.83
N ALA A 56 -3.96 -0.63 22.18
CA ALA A 56 -3.16 0.40 22.84
C ALA A 56 -3.99 1.28 23.79
N PHE A 57 -5.23 1.62 23.42
CA PHE A 57 -6.15 2.35 24.30
C PHE A 57 -6.52 1.55 25.55
N LEU A 58 -6.72 0.24 25.44
CA LEU A 58 -7.05 -0.62 26.58
C LEU A 58 -5.87 -0.81 27.55
N LYS A 59 -4.62 -0.69 27.08
CA LYS A 59 -3.39 -0.86 27.90
C LYS A 59 -2.67 0.45 28.27
N ARG A 60 -3.37 1.58 28.22
CA ARG A 60 -2.82 2.94 28.35
C ARG A 60 -1.98 3.23 29.62
N LYS A 61 -2.07 2.40 30.67
CA LYS A 61 -1.40 2.61 31.97
C LYS A 61 0.12 2.29 31.97
N GLU A 62 0.65 1.58 30.97
CA GLU A 62 2.05 1.10 31.00
C GLU A 62 2.97 1.68 29.91
N SER A 63 2.49 2.58 29.05
CA SER A 63 3.12 2.72 27.73
C SER A 63 3.34 4.18 27.30
N ASN A 64 4.47 4.76 27.71
CA ASN A 64 4.97 6.04 27.17
C ASN A 64 5.49 5.92 25.71
N HIS A 65 5.62 4.70 25.18
CA HIS A 65 6.22 4.43 23.87
C HIS A 65 5.22 4.18 22.71
N VAL A 66 3.91 4.31 22.95
CA VAL A 66 2.81 3.90 22.03
C VAL A 66 2.75 4.69 20.72
N TRP A 67 3.20 5.94 20.73
CA TRP A 67 2.98 6.82 19.58
C TRP A 67 3.82 6.43 18.37
N GLY A 68 5.08 6.04 18.57
CA GLY A 68 5.98 5.64 17.48
C GLY A 68 5.57 4.32 16.80
N SER A 69 5.07 3.36 17.56
CA SER A 69 4.63 2.06 17.01
C SER A 69 3.35 2.12 16.20
N ASN A 70 2.56 3.18 16.35
CA ASN A 70 1.27 3.34 15.65
C ASN A 70 1.37 4.10 14.32
N ILE A 71 2.52 4.70 14.02
CA ILE A 71 2.75 5.45 12.77
C ILE A 71 2.42 4.61 11.52
N PRO A 72 2.85 3.34 11.39
CA PRO A 72 2.53 2.52 10.21
C PRO A 72 1.01 2.28 10.08
N GLY A 73 0.31 2.14 11.20
CA GLY A 73 -1.15 2.00 11.22
C GLY A 73 -1.86 3.27 10.75
N LEU A 74 -1.41 4.45 11.19
CA LEU A 74 -1.95 5.74 10.74
C LEU A 74 -1.68 5.98 9.26
N CYS A 75 -0.47 5.69 8.78
CA CYS A 75 -0.15 5.80 7.36
C CYS A 75 -0.99 4.85 6.50
N SER A 76 -1.25 3.64 7.00
CA SER A 76 -2.14 2.66 6.34
C SER A 76 -3.58 3.18 6.25
N LEU A 77 -4.12 3.77 7.33
CA LEU A 77 -5.43 4.42 7.34
C LEU A 77 -5.53 5.52 6.29
N VAL A 78 -4.55 6.43 6.26
CA VAL A 78 -4.52 7.54 5.30
C VAL A 78 -4.48 7.02 3.87
N ALA A 79 -3.62 6.04 3.59
CA ALA A 79 -3.53 5.42 2.27
C ALA A 79 -4.86 4.75 1.86
N GLY A 80 -5.49 3.98 2.75
CA GLY A 80 -6.82 3.40 2.50
C GLY A 80 -7.89 4.46 2.18
N CYS A 81 -7.93 5.55 2.95
CA CYS A 81 -8.84 6.66 2.70
C CYS A 81 -8.60 7.34 1.34
N LEU A 82 -7.34 7.55 0.94
CA LEU A 82 -6.99 8.13 -0.35
C LEU A 82 -7.49 7.25 -1.50
N TYR A 83 -7.26 5.93 -1.42
CA TYR A 83 -7.73 5.00 -2.45
C TYR A 83 -9.25 4.97 -2.54
N LEU A 84 -9.96 4.84 -1.42
CA LEU A 84 -11.42 4.80 -1.41
C LEU A 84 -12.02 6.11 -1.93
N SER A 85 -11.41 7.25 -1.59
CA SER A 85 -11.81 8.56 -2.13
C SER A 85 -11.61 8.62 -3.65
N TRP A 86 -10.51 8.07 -4.17
CA TRP A 86 -10.25 7.99 -5.60
C TRP A 86 -11.19 7.00 -6.32
N TYR A 87 -11.52 5.88 -5.67
CA TYR A 87 -12.34 4.81 -6.23
C TYR A 87 -13.82 5.21 -6.35
N TYR A 88 -14.41 5.79 -5.31
CA TYR A 88 -15.83 6.13 -5.28
C TYR A 88 -16.18 7.49 -5.90
N LYS A 89 -15.19 8.33 -6.22
CA LYS A 89 -15.45 9.62 -6.87
C LYS A 89 -15.49 9.46 -8.39
N GLY A 90 -16.68 9.66 -8.95
CA GLY A 90 -16.84 9.92 -10.39
C GLY A 90 -16.34 11.32 -10.73
N ILE A 91 -15.57 11.43 -11.81
CA ILE A 91 -15.03 12.71 -12.29
C ILE A 91 -15.58 12.97 -13.69
N ASP A 92 -16.00 14.21 -13.92
CA ASP A 92 -16.43 14.65 -15.24
C ASP A 92 -15.24 14.56 -16.22
N PRO A 93 -15.39 13.85 -17.36
CA PRO A 93 -14.33 13.73 -18.37
C PRO A 93 -13.84 15.08 -18.92
N THR A 94 -14.64 16.14 -18.77
CA THR A 94 -14.29 17.48 -19.27
C THR A 94 -13.40 18.29 -18.33
N ASP A 95 -13.28 17.88 -17.06
CA ASP A 95 -12.52 18.60 -16.03
C ASP A 95 -11.09 18.03 -15.88
N LEU A 96 -10.20 18.44 -16.79
CA LEU A 96 -8.81 17.98 -16.85
C LEU A 96 -8.02 18.26 -15.56
N ASP A 97 -8.31 19.36 -14.87
CA ASP A 97 -7.63 19.73 -13.63
C ASP A 97 -7.98 18.77 -12.48
N LYS A 98 -9.27 18.39 -12.37
CA LYS A 98 -9.70 17.36 -11.40
C LYS A 98 -9.11 15.99 -11.73
N ILE A 99 -9.04 15.61 -13.00
CA ILE A 99 -8.43 14.34 -13.40
C ILE A 99 -6.96 14.29 -12.96
N ALA A 100 -6.19 15.36 -13.23
CA ALA A 100 -4.79 15.44 -12.81
C ALA A 100 -4.63 15.39 -11.28
N MET A 101 -5.53 16.03 -10.53
CA MET A 101 -5.54 15.97 -9.06
C MET A 101 -5.79 14.54 -8.56
N PHE A 102 -6.77 13.83 -9.12
CA PHE A 102 -7.09 12.46 -8.70
C PHE A 102 -6.03 11.45 -9.12
N ASN A 103 -5.38 11.65 -10.27
CA ASN A 103 -4.19 10.86 -10.64
C ASN A 103 -3.07 11.03 -9.59
N LYS A 104 -2.86 12.25 -9.08
CA LYS A 104 -1.90 12.48 -7.98
C LYS A 104 -2.32 11.77 -6.68
N ILE A 105 -3.61 11.74 -6.36
CA ILE A 105 -4.15 11.00 -5.20
C ILE A 105 -3.84 9.50 -5.34
N PHE A 106 -4.07 8.92 -6.53
CA PHE A 106 -3.75 7.52 -6.78
C PHE A 106 -2.25 7.22 -6.67
N LYS A 107 -1.40 8.07 -7.26
CA LYS A 107 0.06 7.95 -7.12
C LYS A 107 0.51 8.06 -5.66
N ALA A 108 -0.07 8.98 -4.90
CA ALA A 108 0.18 9.13 -3.47
C ALA A 108 -0.24 7.89 -2.68
N PHE A 109 -1.38 7.26 -3.01
CA PHE A 109 -1.80 6.00 -2.42
C PHE A 109 -0.77 4.88 -2.63
N VAL A 110 -0.31 4.69 -3.88
CA VAL A 110 0.68 3.65 -4.20
C VAL A 110 2.02 3.91 -3.50
N ALA A 111 2.48 5.17 -3.50
CA ALA A 111 3.70 5.55 -2.79
C ALA A 111 3.61 5.34 -1.27
N LEU A 112 2.50 5.77 -0.65
CA LEU A 112 2.27 5.56 0.78
C LEU A 112 2.16 4.08 1.13
N SER A 113 1.54 3.26 0.26
CA SER A 113 1.43 1.81 0.46
C SER A 113 2.80 1.14 0.48
N LEU A 114 3.72 1.57 -0.38
CA LEU A 114 5.11 1.11 -0.36
C LEU A 114 5.80 1.50 0.95
N VAL A 115 5.66 2.75 1.38
CA VAL A 115 6.24 3.26 2.64
C VAL A 115 5.71 2.46 3.84
N VAL A 116 4.40 2.21 3.91
CA VAL A 116 3.78 1.40 4.96
C VAL A 116 4.34 -0.02 4.95
N THR A 117 4.53 -0.62 3.78
CA THR A 117 5.13 -1.95 3.64
C THR A 117 6.53 -1.99 4.25
N LEU A 118 7.38 -1.01 3.93
CA LEU A 118 8.75 -0.92 4.46
C LEU A 118 8.76 -0.76 5.98
N PHE A 119 7.95 0.15 6.53
CA PHE A 119 7.84 0.31 7.98
C PHE A 119 7.23 -0.92 8.67
N GLY A 120 6.29 -1.61 8.02
CA GLY A 120 5.72 -2.86 8.53
C GLY A 120 6.78 -3.96 8.65
N VAL A 121 7.67 -4.10 7.68
CA VAL A 121 8.79 -5.05 7.74
C VAL A 121 9.75 -4.69 8.88
N LEU A 122 10.07 -3.40 9.07
CA LEU A 122 10.90 -2.95 10.20
C LEU A 122 10.23 -3.26 11.55
N ALA A 123 8.93 -3.03 11.66
CA ALA A 123 8.16 -3.38 12.85
C ALA A 123 8.14 -4.90 13.11
N LEU A 124 8.16 -5.72 12.06
CA LEU A 124 8.21 -7.18 12.18
C LEU A 124 9.55 -7.64 12.77
N ILE A 125 10.65 -7.07 12.29
CA ILE A 125 11.99 -7.31 12.83
C ILE A 125 12.04 -6.93 14.32
N GLN A 126 11.52 -5.75 14.67
CA GLN A 126 11.44 -5.32 16.06
C GLN A 126 10.60 -6.27 16.93
N LEU A 127 9.46 -6.74 16.43
CA LEU A 127 8.59 -7.70 17.12
C LEU A 127 9.32 -9.03 17.38
N CYS A 128 10.07 -9.54 16.41
CA CYS A 128 10.88 -10.74 16.55
C CYS A 128 11.95 -10.58 17.64
N PHE A 129 12.67 -9.46 17.67
CA PHE A 129 13.66 -9.19 18.72
C PHE A 129 13.01 -9.05 20.10
N ALA A 130 11.85 -8.40 20.20
CA ALA A 130 11.11 -8.28 21.46
C ALA A 130 10.68 -9.65 22.00
N PHE A 131 10.21 -10.54 21.11
CA PHE A 131 9.86 -11.91 21.50
C PHE A 131 11.08 -12.71 21.93
N LEU A 132 12.20 -12.59 21.21
CA LEU A 132 13.47 -13.25 21.58
C LEU A 132 13.97 -12.79 22.96
N ALA A 133 13.88 -11.50 23.25
CA ALA A 133 14.21 -10.94 24.56
C ALA A 133 13.32 -11.52 25.67
N ASN A 134 12.00 -11.67 25.43
CA ASN A 134 11.09 -12.30 26.37
C ASN A 134 11.43 -13.79 26.61
N LEU A 135 11.91 -14.51 25.59
CA LEU A 135 12.36 -15.90 25.77
C LEU A 135 13.64 -16.00 26.60
N CYS A 136 14.61 -15.12 26.35
CA CYS A 136 15.92 -15.14 27.02
C CYS A 136 15.87 -14.61 28.46
N CYS A 137 15.05 -13.60 28.75
CA CYS A 137 15.09 -12.87 30.04
C CYS A 137 13.93 -13.22 30.99
N SER A 138 12.95 -14.03 30.56
CA SER A 138 11.83 -14.43 31.43
C SER A 138 12.27 -15.45 32.49
N LYS A 139 11.83 -15.23 33.73
CA LYS A 139 12.00 -16.16 34.85
C LYS A 139 11.34 -17.51 34.53
N PHE A 140 11.94 -18.60 35.00
CA PHE A 140 11.34 -19.93 34.89
C PHE A 140 10.11 -20.02 35.81
N GLY A 141 8.99 -20.52 35.28
CA GLY A 141 7.77 -20.80 36.06
C GLY A 141 6.79 -19.64 36.25
N SER A 142 7.07 -18.42 35.74
CA SER A 142 6.18 -17.26 35.92
C SER A 142 5.00 -17.19 34.94
N GLY A 143 4.93 -18.07 33.92
CA GLY A 143 3.90 -18.02 32.88
C GLY A 143 4.07 -16.91 31.84
N ASP A 144 4.99 -15.96 32.07
CA ASP A 144 5.24 -14.81 31.19
C ASP A 144 5.63 -15.21 29.76
N ARG A 145 6.32 -16.36 29.60
CA ARG A 145 6.68 -16.92 28.28
C ARG A 145 5.45 -17.28 27.45
N LEU A 146 4.41 -17.84 28.07
CA LEU A 146 3.18 -18.23 27.39
C LEU A 146 2.37 -16.99 26.98
N VAL A 147 2.25 -16.01 27.88
CA VAL A 147 1.58 -14.72 27.59
C VAL A 147 2.32 -13.97 26.49
N GLY A 148 3.65 -13.97 26.52
CA GLY A 148 4.52 -13.39 25.49
C GLY A 148 4.33 -14.07 24.13
N LEU A 149 4.26 -15.41 24.09
CA LEU A 149 3.99 -16.17 22.87
C LEU A 149 2.61 -15.85 22.27
N CYS A 150 1.55 -15.85 23.09
CA CYS A 150 0.20 -15.50 22.63
C CYS A 150 0.15 -14.07 22.08
N THR A 151 0.81 -13.12 22.77
CA THR A 151 0.89 -11.72 22.31
C THR A 151 1.68 -11.61 20.99
N PHE A 152 2.79 -12.34 20.86
CA PHE A 152 3.59 -12.38 19.65
C PHE A 152 2.78 -12.91 18.45
N ILE A 153 2.09 -14.04 18.60
CA ILE A 153 1.25 -14.63 17.54
C ILE A 153 0.16 -13.66 17.11
N PHE A 154 -0.55 -13.05 18.06
CA PHE A 154 -1.60 -12.09 17.75
C PHE A 154 -1.06 -10.86 16.99
N MET A 155 0.04 -10.27 17.47
CA MET A 155 0.67 -9.12 16.82
C MET A 155 1.23 -9.49 15.44
N LEU A 156 1.77 -10.69 15.28
CA LEU A 156 2.28 -11.19 14.00
C LEU A 156 1.16 -11.29 12.95
N ILE A 157 -0.01 -11.80 13.32
CA ILE A 157 -1.17 -11.90 12.41
C ILE A 157 -1.62 -10.50 11.97
N VAL A 158 -1.79 -9.57 12.92
CA VAL A 158 -2.19 -8.19 12.61
C VAL A 158 -1.16 -7.53 11.69
N LEU A 159 0.12 -7.69 11.99
CA LEU A 159 1.20 -7.10 11.21
C LEU A 159 1.32 -7.73 9.82
N ALA A 160 1.05 -9.02 9.67
CA ALA A 160 1.02 -9.69 8.37
C ALA A 160 -0.03 -9.06 7.45
N PHE A 161 -1.24 -8.77 7.95
CA PHE A 161 -2.24 -8.04 7.17
C PHE A 161 -1.83 -6.59 6.86
N LEU A 162 -1.20 -5.90 7.81
CA LEU A 162 -0.67 -4.54 7.61
C LEU A 162 0.49 -4.46 6.61
N ILE A 163 1.16 -5.56 6.31
CA ILE A 163 2.22 -5.62 5.29
C ILE A 163 1.63 -6.12 3.97
N ALA A 164 0.86 -7.20 3.99
CA ALA A 164 0.36 -7.87 2.79
C ALA A 164 -0.57 -6.98 1.96
N ALA A 165 -1.50 -6.27 2.61
CA ALA A 165 -2.45 -5.42 1.87
C ALA A 165 -1.75 -4.23 1.17
N PRO A 166 -0.91 -3.42 1.84
CA PRO A 166 -0.14 -2.37 1.17
C PRO A 166 0.84 -2.90 0.12
N ALA A 167 1.46 -4.06 0.35
CA ALA A 167 2.35 -4.69 -0.64
C ALA A 167 1.57 -5.11 -1.90
N ALA A 168 0.40 -5.73 -1.73
CA ALA A 168 -0.48 -6.09 -2.84
C ALA A 168 -0.99 -4.86 -3.59
N ALA A 169 -1.42 -3.81 -2.88
CA ALA A 169 -1.83 -2.54 -3.47
C ALA A 169 -0.71 -1.89 -4.28
N THR A 170 0.52 -1.94 -3.76
CA THR A 170 1.69 -1.41 -4.47
C THR A 170 1.98 -2.23 -5.71
N GLY A 171 2.03 -3.56 -5.62
CA GLY A 171 2.32 -4.44 -6.75
C GLY A 171 1.30 -4.30 -7.89
N LEU A 172 0.00 -4.21 -7.56
CA LEU A 172 -1.07 -4.03 -8.54
C LEU A 172 -1.10 -2.61 -9.11
N GLY A 173 -0.85 -1.60 -8.27
CA GLY A 173 -0.92 -0.18 -8.64
C GLY A 173 0.32 0.39 -9.31
N TRP A 174 1.49 -0.23 -9.12
CA TRP A 174 2.78 0.31 -9.57
C TRP A 174 2.81 0.60 -11.07
N LYS A 175 2.35 -0.35 -11.88
CA LYS A 175 2.31 -0.22 -13.34
C LYS A 175 1.49 0.98 -13.83
N TYR A 176 0.46 1.37 -13.08
CA TYR A 176 -0.41 2.50 -13.40
C TYR A 176 0.06 3.82 -12.77
N ALA A 177 0.69 3.78 -11.59
CA ALA A 177 1.12 4.99 -10.89
C ALA A 177 2.49 5.51 -11.34
N PHE A 178 3.45 4.60 -11.54
CA PHE A 178 4.86 4.92 -11.80
C PHE A 178 5.47 4.10 -12.93
N GLY A 179 4.72 3.14 -13.48
CA GLY A 179 5.17 2.26 -14.55
C GLY A 179 4.73 2.71 -15.95
N PRO A 180 4.83 1.81 -16.94
CA PRO A 180 4.60 2.14 -18.35
C PRO A 180 3.14 2.46 -18.69
N CYS A 181 2.18 2.12 -17.82
CA CYS A 181 0.75 2.32 -18.06
C CYS A 181 0.20 3.62 -17.44
N ASP A 182 1.03 4.65 -17.17
CA ASP A 182 0.58 5.93 -16.59
C ASP A 182 -0.47 6.66 -17.46
N TYR A 183 -0.40 6.51 -18.79
CA TYR A 183 -1.41 7.05 -19.71
C TYR A 183 -2.82 6.50 -19.43
N TRP A 184 -2.91 5.21 -19.04
CA TRP A 184 -4.18 4.54 -18.74
C TRP A 184 -4.78 4.98 -17.39
N LEU A 185 -3.99 5.59 -16.51
CA LEU A 185 -4.48 6.08 -15.22
C LEU A 185 -5.55 7.15 -15.40
N SER A 186 -5.38 8.07 -16.36
CA SER A 186 -6.37 9.10 -16.67
C SER A 186 -7.70 8.49 -17.14
N ALA A 187 -7.63 7.46 -17.99
CA ALA A 187 -8.81 6.73 -18.42
C ALA A 187 -9.52 6.06 -17.23
N LEU A 188 -8.77 5.33 -16.38
CA LEU A 188 -9.29 4.68 -15.18
C LEU A 188 -9.90 5.67 -14.17
N THR A 189 -9.37 6.89 -14.09
CA THR A 189 -9.88 7.95 -13.23
C THR A 189 -11.26 8.44 -13.69
N ILE A 190 -11.48 8.52 -15.00
CA ILE A 190 -12.73 8.98 -15.63
C ILE A 190 -13.80 7.88 -15.63
N PHE A 191 -13.40 6.62 -15.87
CA PHE A 191 -14.35 5.51 -15.90
C PHE A 191 -15.09 5.36 -14.57
N ASP A 192 -16.36 4.99 -14.66
CA ASP A 192 -17.16 4.66 -13.48
C ASP A 192 -16.66 3.34 -12.88
N LYS A 193 -15.74 3.46 -11.94
CA LYS A 193 -15.14 2.35 -11.20
C LYS A 193 -16.15 1.54 -10.40
N THR A 194 -17.34 2.09 -10.11
CA THR A 194 -18.39 1.42 -9.32
C THR A 194 -19.28 0.50 -10.15
N SER A 195 -19.24 0.63 -11.48
CA SER A 195 -19.94 -0.25 -12.44
C SER A 195 -19.28 -1.63 -12.62
N ILE A 196 -18.14 -1.86 -11.96
CA ILE A 196 -17.46 -3.16 -11.99
C ILE A 196 -18.30 -4.14 -11.15
N ASP A 197 -19.14 -4.96 -11.81
CA ASP A 197 -19.99 -5.98 -11.19
C ASP A 197 -19.17 -6.90 -10.25
N TRP A 198 -19.72 -7.18 -9.07
CA TRP A 198 -19.06 -7.91 -7.99
C TRP A 198 -18.97 -9.41 -8.26
#